data_AF-A0A965FM27-F1
#
_entry.id   AF-A0A965FM27-F1
#
_cell.length_a   1.000
_cell.length_b   1.000
_cell.length_c   1.000
_cell.angle_alpha   90.00
_cell.angle_beta   90.00
_cell.angle_gamma   90.00
#
_symmetry.space_group_name_H-M   'P 1'
#
loop_
_entity.id
_entity.type
_entity.pdbx_description
1 polymer ?
#
loop_
_entity_poly.entity_id
_entity_poly.type
_entity_poly.pdbx_seq_one_letter_code
_entity_poly.pdbx_strand_id
1 'polypeptide(L)' 'MKTVTYLGPHEAVIVPLPSGFSYECDRDGTVELPDDLAEELIARGDWKPAKTSKKTTKSDKDEE' A
#
# COMPACT_ATOMS: atom_id res chain seq x y z
N MET A 1 -0.42 1.85 -11.94
CA MET A 1 -0.57 1.56 -10.50
C MET A 1 0.64 0.75 -10.08
N LYS A 2 1.21 1.06 -8.93
CA LYS A 2 2.48 0.53 -8.42
C LYS A 2 2.23 -0.06 -7.04
N THR A 3 2.76 -1.24 -6.81
CA THR A 3 2.67 -1.89 -5.49
C THR A 3 3.83 -1.42 -4.63
N VAL A 4 3.53 -0.93 -3.43
CA VAL A 4 4.53 -0.51 -2.45
C VAL A 4 4.33 -1.22 -1.13
N THR A 5 5.44 -1.53 -0.46
CA THR A 5 5.47 -2.12 0.87
C THR A 5 5.70 -1.02 1.90
N TYR A 6 4.86 -0.96 2.92
CA TYR A 6 5.06 -0.04 4.04
C TYR A 6 6.13 -0.60 4.98
N LEU A 7 7.19 0.15 5.23
CA LEU A 7 8.31 -0.25 6.10
C LEU A 7 8.57 0.76 7.22
N GLY A 8 7.64 1.68 7.44
CA GLY A 8 7.77 2.70 8.47
C GLY A 8 7.67 2.14 9.90
N PRO A 9 7.79 3.01 10.91
CA PRO A 9 7.84 2.61 12.31
C PRO A 9 6.47 2.24 12.90
N HIS A 10 5.37 2.63 12.24
CA HIS A 10 4.01 2.41 12.73
C HIS A 10 3.51 1.00 12.36
N GLU A 11 2.58 0.44 13.14
CA GLU A 11 1.99 -0.87 12.85
C GLU A 11 1.05 -0.83 11.64
N ALA A 12 0.36 0.28 11.41
CA ALA A 12 -0.45 0.51 10.23
C ALA A 12 -0.45 2.00 9.88
N VAL A 13 -0.64 2.30 8.59
CA VAL A 13 -0.76 3.68 8.09
C VAL A 13 -1.96 3.83 7.19
N ILE A 14 -2.58 4.99 7.28
CA ILE A 14 -3.67 5.38 6.40
C ILE A 14 -3.11 6.23 5.27
N VAL A 15 -3.20 5.71 4.05
CA VAL A 15 -2.79 6.40 2.82
C VAL A 15 -4.02 7.05 2.19
N PRO A 16 -4.10 8.39 2.19
CA PRO A 16 -5.17 9.09 1.49
C PRO A 16 -4.95 9.02 -0.03
N LEU A 17 -6.00 8.63 -0.75
CA LEU A 17 -6.02 8.62 -2.21
C LEU A 17 -6.62 9.93 -2.75
N PRO A 18 -6.19 10.37 -3.94
CA PRO A 18 -6.77 11.54 -4.60
C PRO A 18 -8.25 11.37 -4.96
N SER A 19 -8.77 10.14 -4.98
CA SER A 19 -10.19 9.85 -5.18
C SER A 19 -11.07 10.15 -3.95
N GLY A 20 -10.49 10.60 -2.83
CA GLY A 20 -11.20 10.86 -1.57
C GLY A 20 -11.40 9.62 -0.69
N PHE A 21 -10.85 8.47 -1.10
CA PHE A 21 -10.79 7.25 -0.29
C PHE A 21 -9.47 7.18 0.45
N SER A 22 -9.39 6.37 1.51
CA SER A 22 -8.15 6.07 2.20
C SER A 22 -7.94 4.57 2.33
N TYR A 23 -6.72 4.10 2.07
CA TYR A 23 -6.32 2.71 2.33
C TYR A 23 -5.58 2.62 3.65
N GLU A 24 -5.99 1.69 4.49
CA GLU A 24 -5.16 1.25 5.61
C GLU A 24 -4.18 0.19 5.10
N CYS A 25 -2.91 0.35 5.44
CA CYS A 25 -1.86 -0.60 5.09
C CYS A 25 -1.02 -0.89 6.34
N ASP A 26 -1.00 -2.16 6.73
CA ASP A 26 -0.16 -2.65 7.83
C ASP A 26 1.33 -2.58 7.50
N ARG A 27 2.13 -2.60 8.55
CA ARG A 27 3.58 -2.71 8.47
C ARG A 27 3.98 -4.01 7.80
N ASP A 28 4.93 -3.92 6.87
CA ASP A 28 5.31 -5.00 5.95
C ASP A 28 4.21 -5.40 4.96
N GLY A 29 3.03 -4.78 5.05
CA GLY A 29 1.93 -4.94 4.11
C GLY A 29 2.22 -4.27 2.77
N THR A 30 1.60 -4.79 1.71
CA THR A 30 1.68 -4.23 0.36
C THR A 30 0.36 -3.59 -0.03
N VAL A 31 0.40 -2.39 -0.59
CA VAL A 31 -0.75 -1.68 -1.14
C VAL A 31 -0.49 -1.25 -2.57
N GLU A 32 -1.53 -1.27 -3.39
CA GLU A 32 -1.48 -0.83 -4.78
C GLU A 32 -1.95 0.63 -4.88
N LEU A 33 -1.04 1.52 -5.23
CA LEU A 33 -1.26 2.96 -5.29
C LEU A 33 -1.02 3.49 -6.71
N PRO A 34 -1.57 4.65 -7.10
CA PRO A 34 -1.18 5.30 -8.34
C PRO A 34 0.32 5.63 -8.31
N ASP A 35 0.96 5.56 -9.50
CA ASP A 35 2.41 5.67 -9.63
C ASP A 35 2.96 6.95 -9.01
N ASP A 36 2.29 8.09 -9.24
CA ASP A 36 2.62 9.40 -8.67
C ASP A 36 2.72 9.37 -7.13
N LEU A 37 1.69 8.85 -6.48
CA LEU A 37 1.61 8.73 -5.01
C LEU A 37 2.62 7.72 -4.48
N ALA A 38 2.79 6.59 -5.17
CA ALA A 38 3.76 5.58 -4.79
C ALA A 38 5.19 6.14 -4.82
N GLU A 39 5.52 6.95 -5.83
CA GLU A 39 6.84 7.57 -5.93
C GLU A 39 7.08 8.63 -4.85
N GLU A 40 6.08 9.44 -4.51
CA GLU A 40 6.17 10.37 -3.36
C GLU A 40 6.40 9.63 -2.04
N LEU A 41 5.67 8.54 -1.81
CA LEU A 41 5.80 7.72 -0.61
C LEU A 41 7.15 7.01 -0.53
N ILE A 42 7.66 6.49 -1.65
CA ILE A 42 9.00 5.90 -1.72
C ILE A 42 10.07 6.98 -1.47
N ALA A 43 9.89 8.18 -2.02
CA ALA A 43 10.81 9.30 -1.82
C ALA A 43 10.88 9.77 -0.35
N ARG A 44 9.79 9.63 0.41
CA ARG A 44 9.78 9.86 1.87
C ARG A 44 10.61 8.85 2.65
N GLY A 45 10.85 7.66 2.10
CA GLY A 45 11.69 6.62 2.69
C GLY A 45 10.95 5.63 3.60
N ASP A 46 9.71 5.91 3.98
CA ASP A 46 8.85 4.99 4.75
C ASP A 46 8.30 3.83 3.92
N TRP A 47 8.44 3.91 2.59
CA TRP A 47 7.88 2.94 1.64
C TRP A 47 8.94 2.42 0.70
N LYS A 48 8.79 1.16 0.28
CA LYS A 48 9.62 0.57 -0.77
C LYS A 48 8.78 0.05 -1.93
N PRO A 49 9.31 0.09 -3.17
CA PRO A 49 8.67 -0.58 -4.28
C PRO A 49 8.65 -2.09 -4.00
N ALA A 50 7.45 -2.67 -3.92
CA ALA A 50 7.33 -4.11 -3.85
C ALA A 50 7.75 -4.66 -5.22
N LYS A 51 8.73 -5.56 -5.26
CA LYS A 51 9.09 -6.26 -6.50
C LYS A 51 7.85 -7.00 -6.97
N THR A 52 7.26 -6.54 -8.08
CA THR A 52 6.05 -7.09 -8.68
C THR A 52 6.26 -8.56 -9.05
N SER A 53 6.07 -9.45 -8.07
CA SER A 53 5.84 -10.86 -8.28
C SER A 53 4.33 -11.03 -8.19
N LYS A 54 3.74 -10.99 -9.37
CA LYS A 54 2.34 -11.27 -9.72
C LYS A 54 1.63 -12.21 -8.71
N LYS A 55 0.36 -11.87 -8.39
CA LYS A 55 -0.71 -12.62 -7.67
C LYS A 55 -0.65 -12.53 -6.12
N THR A 56 -1.69 -12.11 -5.39
CA THR A 56 -3.08 -12.63 -5.43
C THR A 56 -4.09 -11.69 -4.71
N THR A 57 -5.20 -11.41 -5.41
CA THR A 57 -6.62 -11.30 -4.98
C THR A 57 -7.04 -10.46 -3.77
N LYS A 58 -7.87 -9.44 -4.04
CA LYS A 58 -8.86 -8.87 -3.12
C LYS A 58 -9.90 -9.93 -2.72
N SER A 59 -10.29 -9.86 -1.45
CA SER A 59 -11.50 -10.44 -0.85
C SER A 59 -11.42 -11.92 -0.50
N ASP A 60 -11.33 -12.21 0.81
CA ASP A 60 -12.33 -13.11 1.38
C ASP A 60 -13.01 -12.42 2.56
N LYS A 61 -14.33 -12.35 2.45
CA LYS A 61 -15.28 -11.94 3.47
C LYS A 61 -15.94 -13.25 3.86
N ASP A 62 -15.33 -13.97 4.79
CA ASP A 62 -15.97 -15.12 5.44
C ASP A 62 -16.96 -14.58 6.49
N GLU A 63 -18.23 -14.65 6.10
CA GLU A 63 -19.41 -14.61 6.95
C GLU A 63 -19.65 -16.05 7.44
N GLU A 64 -19.64 -16.29 8.76
CA GLU A 64 -20.33 -17.42 9.40
C GLU A 64 -20.84 -17.02 10.80
#